data_AF-A0A6I3SNJ8-F1
#
_entry.id   AF-A0A6I3SNJ8-F1
#
_cell.length_a   1.000
_cell.length_b   1.000
_cell.length_c   1.000
_cell.angle_alpha   90.00
_cell.angle_beta   90.00
_cell.angle_gamma   90.00
#
_symmetry.space_group_name_H-M   'P 1'
#
loop_
_entity.id
_entity.type
_entity.pdbx_description
1 polymer ?
#
loop_
_entity_poly.entity_id
_entity_poly.type
_entity_poly.pdbx_seq_one_letter_code
_entity_poly.pdbx_strand_id
1 'polypeptide(L)'
;MRCEALAERRTDVNALDGLILIIVGICFYRGYRRGLLAALLGAGAYICSFFLASSLFKPLAALLDQQLGAVARLQSYFFQKFMPALPAAQVKVDVMPSLNIERALKDLPLPDFYKHEMAQQLSNVTVTIPTGVNTMGDMVANYLANSLWNTLVFVVTFAAFGLLVKLVVAAWLKFRGDGWLGQTDRLLGAMLAAGTSWAAVVLVLAWFYGGTLVGASPLRVETQPLLDSSRLMPFIFTCNEWIVQHFSGYTFR
;
A
#
# COMPACT_ATOMS: atom_id res chain seq x y z
N MET A 1 -12.00 37.99 49.49
CA MET A 1 -12.60 36.72 49.03
C MET A 1 -11.92 36.27 47.74
N ARG A 2 -10.67 35.83 47.87
CA ARG A 2 -9.74 35.63 46.74
C ARG A 2 -8.86 34.38 46.96
N CYS A 3 -9.38 33.36 47.66
CA CYS A 3 -8.54 32.30 48.25
C CYS A 3 -8.89 30.83 47.98
N GLU A 4 -9.97 30.44 47.30
CA GLU A 4 -10.31 28.99 47.24
C GLU A 4 -10.71 28.42 45.87
N ALA A 5 -10.77 29.22 44.81
CA ALA A 5 -11.21 28.73 43.49
C ALA A 5 -10.06 28.42 42.50
N LEU A 6 -8.81 28.34 42.98
CA LEU A 6 -7.76 27.61 42.28
C LEU A 6 -7.86 26.15 42.70
N ALA A 7 -9.00 25.53 42.36
CA ALA A 7 -9.21 24.10 42.49
C ALA A 7 -8.00 23.40 41.84
N GLU A 8 -7.23 22.72 42.69
CA GLU A 8 -6.32 21.62 42.37
C GLU A 8 -6.12 21.45 40.86
N ARG A 9 -5.04 22.04 40.34
CA ARG A 9 -4.52 21.69 39.03
C ARG A 9 -3.98 20.26 39.15
N ARG A 10 -4.90 19.28 39.17
CA ARG A 10 -4.64 17.87 39.44
C ARG A 10 -3.46 17.46 38.57
N THR A 11 -2.37 17.08 39.24
CA THR A 11 -1.05 16.94 38.61
C THR A 11 -0.89 15.66 37.81
N ASP A 12 -1.95 14.87 37.76
CA ASP A 12 -1.87 13.47 37.43
C ASP A 12 -1.97 13.30 35.92
N VAL A 13 -0.99 12.58 35.38
CA VAL A 13 -1.01 12.10 33.99
C VAL A 13 -2.22 11.18 33.87
N ASN A 14 -3.18 11.55 33.02
CA ASN A 14 -4.37 10.74 32.84
C ASN A 14 -4.05 9.50 31.97
N ALA A 15 -4.98 8.56 31.90
CA ALA A 15 -4.77 7.31 31.15
C ALA A 15 -4.50 7.54 29.65
N LEU A 16 -5.09 8.59 29.07
CA LEU A 16 -4.89 8.95 27.66
C LEU A 16 -3.46 9.48 27.42
N ASP A 17 -2.96 10.37 28.28
CA ASP A 17 -1.61 10.89 28.23
C ASP A 17 -0.57 9.77 28.40
N GLY A 18 -0.82 8.85 29.33
CA GLY A 18 0.00 7.65 29.53
C GLY A 18 0.06 6.77 28.29
N LEU A 19 -1.10 6.52 27.65
CA LEU A 19 -1.17 5.75 26.41
C LEU A 19 -0.37 6.39 25.28
N ILE A 20 -0.51 7.71 25.08
CA ILE A 20 0.24 8.45 24.07
C ILE A 20 1.75 8.31 24.30
N LEU A 21 2.21 8.51 25.54
CA LEU A 21 3.62 8.39 25.91
C LEU A 21 4.15 6.97 25.71
N ILE A 22 3.35 5.95 26.02
CA ILE A 22 3.72 4.55 25.77
C ILE A 22 3.89 4.28 24.28
N ILE A 23 2.94 4.72 23.44
CA ILE A 23 3.02 4.52 21.98
C ILE A 23 4.28 5.19 21.43
N VAL A 24 4.50 6.47 21.77
CA VAL A 24 5.66 7.24 21.31
C VAL A 24 6.95 6.62 21.84
N GLY A 25 6.98 6.18 23.10
CA GLY A 25 8.13 5.54 23.74
C GLY A 25 8.51 4.20 23.09
N ILE A 26 7.52 3.34 22.79
CA ILE A 26 7.75 2.09 22.07
C ILE A 26 8.29 2.37 20.67
N CYS A 27 7.71 3.35 19.96
CA CYS A 27 8.17 3.75 18.63
C CYS A 27 9.59 4.32 18.67
N PHE A 28 9.90 5.17 19.65
CA PHE A 28 11.25 5.69 19.89
C PHE A 28 12.24 4.56 20.10
N TYR A 29 11.94 3.61 20.99
CA TYR A 29 12.80 2.45 21.25
C TYR A 29 13.02 1.59 20.00
N ARG A 30 11.96 1.36 19.23
CA ARG A 30 12.05 0.60 17.98
C ARG A 30 12.86 1.32 16.91
N GLY A 31 12.74 2.64 16.84
CA GLY A 31 13.58 3.50 15.99
C GLY A 31 15.05 3.45 16.41
N TYR A 32 15.30 3.54 17.72
CA TYR A 32 16.65 3.46 18.28
C TYR A 32 17.33 2.13 17.97
N ARG A 33 16.61 1.01 18.08
CA ARG A 33 17.16 -0.32 17.74
C ARG A 33 17.44 -0.50 16.25
N ARG A 34 16.67 0.14 15.38
CA ARG A 34 16.84 0.02 13.92
C ARG A 34 17.90 0.96 13.36
N GLY A 35 17.98 2.19 13.86
CA GLY A 35 18.82 3.23 13.30
C GLY A 35 18.20 3.93 12.08
N LEU A 36 18.65 5.15 11.79
CA LEU A 36 18.16 5.97 10.69
C LEU A 36 18.53 5.38 9.34
N LEU A 37 19.79 4.97 9.17
CA LEU A 37 20.31 4.43 7.92
C LEU A 37 19.59 3.15 7.53
N ALA A 38 19.26 2.27 8.48
CA ALA A 38 18.47 1.08 8.19
C ALA A 38 17.06 1.45 7.70
N ALA A 39 16.45 2.49 8.28
CA ALA A 39 15.14 2.97 7.86
C ALA A 39 15.18 3.59 6.46
N LEU A 40 16.16 4.44 6.18
CA LEU A 40 16.33 5.10 4.87
C LEU A 40 16.73 4.12 3.78
N LEU A 41 17.73 3.26 4.03
CA LEU A 41 18.13 2.22 3.10
C LEU A 41 17.02 1.19 2.90
N GLY A 42 16.25 0.88 3.93
CA GLY A 42 15.07 0.02 3.80
C GLY A 42 13.97 0.64 2.93
N ALA A 43 13.69 1.93 3.07
CA ALA A 43 12.73 2.64 2.21
C ALA A 43 13.25 2.75 0.77
N GLY A 44 14.51 3.14 0.58
CA GLY A 44 15.17 3.19 -0.72
C GLY A 44 15.25 1.82 -1.38
N ALA A 45 15.45 0.75 -0.61
CA ALA A 45 15.43 -0.62 -1.09
C ALA A 45 14.11 -0.99 -1.73
N TYR A 46 12.98 -0.55 -1.18
CA TYR A 46 11.68 -0.80 -1.79
C TYR A 46 11.52 -0.07 -3.12
N ILE A 47 11.98 1.18 -3.22
CA ILE A 47 11.97 1.93 -4.47
C ILE A 47 12.82 1.20 -5.52
N CYS A 48 14.06 0.85 -5.16
CA CYS A 48 14.94 0.09 -6.06
C CYS A 48 14.35 -1.26 -6.45
N SER A 49 13.76 -1.99 -5.50
CA SER A 49 13.12 -3.29 -5.76
C SER A 49 11.92 -3.15 -6.69
N PHE A 50 11.17 -2.06 -6.59
CA PHE A 50 10.05 -1.77 -7.49
C PHE A 50 10.54 -1.57 -8.92
N PHE A 51 11.57 -0.74 -9.12
CA PHE A 51 12.15 -0.52 -10.45
C PHE A 51 12.77 -1.80 -11.03
N LEU A 52 13.52 -2.54 -10.21
CA LEU A 52 14.12 -3.81 -10.62
C LEU A 52 13.05 -4.84 -10.99
N ALA A 53 12.02 -5.00 -10.15
CA ALA A 53 10.90 -5.89 -10.44
C ALA A 53 10.15 -5.45 -11.71
N SER A 54 9.92 -4.15 -11.90
CA SER A 54 9.24 -3.62 -13.09
C SER A 54 10.02 -3.85 -14.39
N SER A 55 11.35 -3.94 -14.33
CA SER A 55 12.16 -4.25 -15.51
C SER A 55 12.27 -5.76 -15.75
N LEU A 56 12.39 -6.55 -14.67
CA LEU A 56 12.72 -7.97 -14.75
C LEU A 56 11.51 -8.91 -14.72
N PHE A 57 10.30 -8.43 -14.40
CA PHE A 57 9.14 -9.33 -14.28
C PHE A 57 8.79 -10.03 -15.59
N LYS A 58 8.91 -9.36 -16.75
CA LYS A 58 8.57 -9.95 -18.06
C LYS A 58 9.46 -11.16 -18.40
N PRO A 59 10.80 -11.05 -18.41
CA PRO A 59 11.65 -12.21 -18.68
C PRO A 59 11.51 -13.30 -17.61
N LEU A 60 11.34 -12.92 -16.33
CA LEU A 60 11.13 -13.90 -15.26
C LEU A 60 9.81 -14.64 -15.41
N ALA A 61 8.73 -13.97 -15.81
CA ALA A 61 7.42 -14.58 -16.01
C ALA A 61 7.45 -15.60 -17.15
N ALA A 62 8.15 -15.30 -18.25
CA ALA A 62 8.35 -16.22 -19.35
C ALA A 62 9.17 -17.46 -18.94
N LEU A 63 10.25 -17.27 -18.18
CA LEU A 63 11.08 -18.38 -17.68
C LEU A 63 10.32 -19.27 -16.69
N LEU A 64 9.58 -18.66 -15.76
CA LEU A 64 8.76 -19.38 -14.78
C LEU A 64 7.61 -20.12 -15.47
N ASP A 65 7.00 -19.54 -16.49
CA ASP A 65 5.94 -20.21 -17.26
C ASP A 65 6.48 -21.40 -18.06
N GLN A 66 7.66 -21.28 -18.66
CA GLN A 66 8.30 -22.40 -19.37
C GLN A 66 8.52 -23.62 -18.46
N GLN A 67 8.80 -23.40 -17.16
CA GLN A 67 9.02 -24.48 -16.20
C GLN A 67 7.73 -25.00 -15.55
N LEU A 68 6.77 -24.12 -15.27
CA LEU A 68 5.58 -24.45 -14.48
C LEU A 68 4.32 -24.69 -15.32
N GLY A 69 4.30 -24.21 -16.57
CA GLY A 69 3.13 -24.21 -17.45
C GLY A 69 1.92 -23.52 -16.82
N ALA A 70 2.17 -22.47 -16.02
CA ALA A 70 1.16 -21.86 -15.17
C ALA A 70 0.12 -21.08 -15.97
N VAL A 71 0.51 -20.45 -17.08
CA VAL A 71 -0.39 -19.74 -17.99
C VAL A 71 -1.38 -20.72 -18.62
N ALA A 72 -0.92 -21.88 -19.08
CA ALA A 72 -1.80 -22.92 -19.65
C ALA A 72 -2.79 -23.48 -18.62
N ARG A 73 -2.36 -23.65 -17.36
CA ARG A 73 -3.24 -24.09 -16.25
C ARG A 73 -4.27 -23.02 -15.88
N LEU A 74 -3.86 -21.75 -15.82
CA LEU A 74 -4.77 -20.63 -15.58
C LEU A 74 -5.77 -20.48 -16.74
N GLN A 75 -5.31 -20.58 -17.98
CA GLN A 75 -6.16 -20.52 -19.17
C GLN A 75 -7.24 -21.61 -19.14
N SER A 76 -6.87 -22.86 -18.86
CA SER A 76 -7.86 -23.95 -18.76
C SER A 76 -8.84 -23.75 -17.60
N TYR A 77 -8.40 -23.21 -16.47
CA TYR A 77 -9.28 -22.83 -15.35
C TYR A 77 -10.28 -21.72 -15.75
N PHE A 78 -9.81 -20.67 -16.42
CA PHE A 78 -10.68 -19.59 -16.88
C PHE A 78 -11.66 -20.07 -17.95
N PHE A 79 -11.20 -20.93 -18.86
CA PHE A 79 -12.04 -21.52 -19.89
C PHE A 79 -13.16 -22.37 -19.28
N GLN A 80 -12.86 -23.23 -18.31
CA GLN A 80 -13.86 -24.07 -17.68
C GLN A 80 -14.87 -23.29 -16.83
N LYS A 81 -14.44 -22.20 -16.17
CA LYS A 81 -15.26 -21.51 -15.17
C LYS A 81 -16.03 -20.30 -15.72
N PHE A 82 -15.52 -19.63 -16.75
CA PHE A 82 -16.11 -18.38 -17.25
C PHE A 82 -16.65 -18.47 -18.68
N MET A 83 -16.18 -19.40 -19.51
CA MET A 83 -16.64 -19.52 -20.91
C MET A 83 -17.99 -20.24 -21.12
N PRO A 84 -18.46 -21.18 -20.26
CA PRO A 84 -19.77 -21.79 -20.47
C PRO A 84 -20.94 -20.81 -20.39
N ALA A 85 -20.72 -19.61 -19.84
CA ALA A 85 -21.75 -18.61 -19.58
C ALA A 85 -21.88 -17.53 -20.68
N LEU A 86 -21.12 -17.61 -21.79
CA LEU A 86 -21.05 -16.52 -22.79
C LEU A 86 -21.33 -17.00 -24.23
N PRO A 87 -22.49 -16.67 -24.84
CA PRO A 87 -22.79 -17.00 -26.24
C PRO A 87 -21.86 -16.27 -27.25
N ALA A 88 -21.28 -15.13 -26.86
CA ALA A 88 -20.29 -14.39 -27.67
C ALA A 88 -18.89 -15.03 -27.68
N ALA A 89 -18.59 -15.95 -26.77
CA ALA A 89 -17.26 -16.56 -26.63
C ALA A 89 -16.94 -17.60 -27.72
N GLN A 90 -17.95 -18.10 -28.44
CA GLN A 90 -17.79 -19.14 -29.48
C GLN A 90 -17.57 -18.57 -30.89
N VAL A 91 -17.53 -17.24 -31.05
CA VAL A 91 -17.33 -16.61 -32.36
C VAL A 91 -15.89 -16.85 -32.82
N LYS A 92 -15.73 -17.47 -34.00
CA LYS A 92 -14.43 -17.68 -34.65
C LYS A 92 -13.80 -16.34 -35.01
N VAL A 93 -12.52 -16.19 -34.70
CA VAL A 93 -11.74 -14.95 -34.85
C VAL A 93 -11.56 -14.54 -36.32
N ASP A 94 -11.81 -15.44 -37.27
CA ASP A 94 -11.51 -15.30 -38.70
C ASP A 94 -12.44 -14.31 -39.48
N VAL A 95 -13.39 -13.63 -38.82
CA VAL A 95 -14.40 -12.79 -39.51
C VAL A 95 -14.64 -11.41 -38.87
N MET A 96 -13.76 -10.90 -38.02
CA MET A 96 -13.95 -9.55 -37.46
C MET A 96 -13.06 -8.50 -38.12
N PRO A 97 -13.61 -7.57 -38.94
CA PRO A 97 -12.99 -6.27 -39.12
C PRO A 97 -12.96 -5.58 -37.75
N SER A 98 -11.89 -4.84 -37.48
CA SER A 98 -11.51 -4.14 -36.24
C SER A 98 -12.60 -3.30 -35.51
N LEU A 99 -13.80 -3.17 -36.07
CA LEU A 99 -14.90 -2.35 -35.57
C LEU A 99 -15.86 -3.04 -34.57
N ASN A 100 -15.83 -4.37 -34.41
CA ASN A 100 -16.81 -5.10 -33.57
C ASN A 100 -16.25 -5.67 -32.25
N ILE A 101 -14.95 -5.52 -32.01
CA ILE A 101 -14.28 -6.03 -30.79
C ILE A 101 -14.81 -5.29 -29.55
N GLU A 102 -15.02 -3.97 -29.63
CA GLU A 102 -15.58 -3.17 -28.53
C GLU A 102 -17.02 -3.56 -28.17
N ARG A 103 -17.86 -3.91 -29.15
CA ARG A 103 -19.24 -4.36 -28.89
C ARG A 103 -19.26 -5.73 -28.22
N ALA A 104 -18.44 -6.66 -28.69
CA ALA A 104 -18.37 -8.00 -28.11
C ALA A 104 -17.72 -8.02 -26.71
N LEU A 105 -16.83 -7.08 -26.40
CA LEU A 105 -16.26 -6.89 -25.05
C LEU A 105 -17.26 -6.29 -24.05
N LYS A 106 -18.29 -5.54 -24.50
CA LYS A 106 -19.30 -4.95 -23.61
C LYS A 106 -20.11 -6.01 -22.86
N ASP A 107 -20.41 -7.13 -23.52
CA ASP A 107 -21.25 -8.20 -22.98
C ASP A 107 -20.50 -9.17 -22.04
N LEU A 108 -19.18 -9.00 -21.86
CA LEU A 108 -18.43 -9.80 -20.90
C LEU A 108 -18.63 -9.27 -19.46
N PRO A 109 -18.81 -10.16 -18.46
CA PRO A 109 -18.85 -9.79 -17.04
C PRO A 109 -17.44 -9.50 -16.50
N LEU A 110 -16.71 -8.62 -17.18
CA LEU A 110 -15.40 -8.11 -16.76
C LEU A 110 -15.56 -6.67 -16.28
N PRO A 111 -14.77 -6.22 -15.27
CA PRO A 111 -14.74 -4.81 -14.89
C PRO A 111 -14.32 -3.91 -16.07
N ASP A 112 -14.89 -2.71 -16.15
CA ASP A 112 -14.71 -1.81 -17.30
C ASP A 112 -13.24 -1.44 -17.59
N PHE A 113 -12.41 -1.39 -16.55
CA PHE A 113 -10.96 -1.19 -16.67
C PHE A 113 -10.31 -2.23 -17.60
N TYR A 114 -10.63 -3.52 -17.42
CA TYR A 114 -10.06 -4.59 -18.23
C TYR A 114 -10.57 -4.54 -19.68
N LYS A 115 -11.84 -4.18 -19.88
CA LYS A 115 -12.42 -4.05 -21.23
C LYS A 115 -11.72 -2.97 -22.04
N HIS A 116 -11.40 -1.84 -21.41
CA HIS A 116 -10.76 -0.70 -22.07
C HIS A 116 -9.30 -1.00 -22.45
N GLU A 117 -8.52 -1.56 -21.52
CA GLU A 117 -7.14 -1.97 -21.78
C GLU A 117 -7.04 -3.04 -22.87
N MET A 118 -7.96 -4.00 -22.87
CA MET A 118 -8.04 -5.01 -23.94
C MET A 118 -8.37 -4.37 -25.29
N ALA A 119 -9.39 -3.52 -25.37
CA ALA A 119 -9.76 -2.86 -26.62
C ALA A 119 -8.58 -2.06 -27.20
N GLN A 120 -7.82 -1.35 -26.36
CA GLN A 120 -6.68 -0.55 -26.77
C GLN A 120 -5.48 -1.39 -27.22
N GLN A 121 -5.22 -2.54 -26.58
CA GLN A 121 -4.14 -3.45 -26.99
C GLN A 121 -4.49 -4.25 -28.26
N LEU A 122 -5.76 -4.60 -28.45
CA LEU A 122 -6.26 -5.24 -29.66
C LEU A 122 -6.34 -4.27 -30.86
N SER A 123 -6.55 -2.96 -30.63
CA SER A 123 -6.60 -1.96 -31.71
C SER A 123 -5.23 -1.52 -32.23
N ASN A 124 -4.19 -1.58 -31.39
CA ASN A 124 -2.86 -1.03 -31.71
C ASN A 124 -1.84 -2.07 -32.21
N VAL A 125 -2.18 -3.35 -32.26
CA VAL A 125 -1.23 -4.39 -32.67
C VAL A 125 -1.90 -5.32 -33.67
N THR A 126 -1.29 -5.46 -34.83
CA THR A 126 -1.32 -6.63 -35.71
C THR A 126 -0.98 -7.86 -34.86
N VAL A 127 -1.91 -8.36 -34.06
CA VAL A 127 -1.67 -9.44 -33.11
C VAL A 127 -1.37 -10.69 -33.92
N THR A 128 -0.12 -11.14 -33.88
CA THR A 128 0.26 -12.50 -34.21
C THR A 128 -0.63 -13.42 -33.39
N ILE A 129 -1.70 -13.94 -34.00
CA ILE A 129 -2.63 -14.85 -33.36
C ILE A 129 -1.79 -16.03 -32.85
N PRO A 130 -1.72 -16.28 -31.53
CA PRO A 130 -0.99 -17.43 -31.02
C PRO A 130 -1.56 -18.70 -31.67
N THR A 131 -0.69 -19.56 -32.19
CA THR A 131 -1.09 -20.81 -32.86
C THR A 131 -1.97 -21.64 -31.93
N GLY A 132 -3.25 -21.79 -32.28
CA GLY A 132 -4.24 -22.60 -31.53
C GLY A 132 -5.42 -21.84 -30.92
N VAL A 133 -5.51 -20.52 -31.07
CA VAL A 133 -6.62 -19.70 -30.55
C VAL A 133 -7.71 -19.59 -31.62
N ASN A 134 -8.80 -20.35 -31.47
CA ASN A 134 -9.85 -20.43 -32.49
C ASN A 134 -11.05 -19.52 -32.20
N THR A 135 -11.21 -19.07 -30.95
CA THR A 135 -12.39 -18.32 -30.51
C THR A 135 -12.04 -17.05 -29.75
N MET A 136 -12.93 -16.06 -29.75
CA MET A 136 -12.75 -14.82 -28.96
C MET A 136 -12.59 -15.12 -27.46
N GLY A 137 -13.26 -16.17 -27.00
CA GLY A 137 -13.12 -16.69 -25.65
C GLY A 137 -11.70 -17.12 -25.29
N ASP A 138 -11.01 -17.78 -26.22
CA ASP A 138 -9.62 -18.18 -26.05
C ASP A 138 -8.67 -16.98 -25.95
N MET A 139 -8.94 -15.91 -26.72
CA MET A 139 -8.15 -14.66 -26.63
C MET A 139 -8.30 -14.00 -25.26
N VAL A 140 -9.53 -13.90 -24.75
CA VAL A 140 -9.80 -13.31 -23.43
C VAL A 140 -9.20 -14.16 -22.31
N ALA A 141 -9.38 -15.47 -22.36
CA ALA A 141 -8.83 -16.39 -21.38
C ALA A 141 -7.29 -16.35 -21.37
N ASN A 142 -6.65 -16.30 -22.54
CA ASN A 142 -5.20 -16.17 -22.65
C ASN A 142 -4.70 -14.81 -22.15
N TYR A 143 -5.42 -13.72 -22.42
CA TYR A 143 -5.08 -12.39 -21.91
C TYR A 143 -5.16 -12.32 -20.38
N LEU A 144 -6.26 -12.81 -19.81
CA LEU A 144 -6.46 -12.87 -18.35
C LEU A 144 -5.40 -13.74 -17.68
N ALA A 145 -5.12 -14.93 -18.25
CA ALA A 145 -4.11 -15.83 -17.73
C ALA A 145 -2.72 -15.18 -17.72
N ASN A 146 -2.31 -14.55 -18.83
CA ASN A 146 -1.03 -13.85 -18.90
C ASN A 146 -0.97 -12.63 -17.98
N SER A 147 -2.02 -11.84 -17.91
CA SER A 147 -2.07 -10.65 -17.05
C SER A 147 -1.95 -11.05 -15.57
N LEU A 148 -2.74 -12.02 -15.11
CA LEU A 148 -2.68 -12.52 -13.75
C LEU A 148 -1.34 -13.17 -13.42
N TRP A 149 -0.79 -13.96 -14.34
CA TRP A 149 0.54 -14.55 -14.16
C TRP A 149 1.62 -13.49 -14.03
N ASN A 150 1.60 -12.49 -14.90
CA ASN A 150 2.55 -11.37 -14.85
C ASN A 150 2.42 -10.57 -13.55
N THR A 151 1.19 -10.31 -13.07
CA THR A 151 0.97 -9.64 -11.78
C THR A 151 1.52 -10.46 -10.63
N LEU A 152 1.24 -11.77 -10.60
CA LEU A 152 1.74 -12.67 -9.56
C LEU A 152 3.26 -12.70 -9.55
N VAL A 153 3.89 -12.91 -10.71
CA VAL A 153 5.34 -12.92 -10.84
C VAL A 153 5.95 -11.58 -10.45
N PHE A 154 5.34 -10.46 -10.83
CA PHE A 154 5.77 -9.13 -10.38
C PHE A 154 5.75 -9.01 -8.86
N VAL A 155 4.66 -9.40 -8.19
CA VAL A 155 4.54 -9.32 -6.72
C VAL A 155 5.59 -10.20 -6.04
N VAL A 156 5.77 -11.44 -6.52
CA VAL A 156 6.76 -12.36 -5.96
C VAL A 156 8.18 -11.84 -6.18
N THR A 157 8.48 -11.33 -7.37
CA THR A 157 9.78 -10.75 -7.72
C THR A 157 10.09 -9.51 -6.89
N PHE A 158 9.11 -8.62 -6.72
CA PHE A 158 9.21 -7.44 -5.89
C PHE A 158 9.48 -7.81 -4.42
N ALA A 159 8.74 -8.77 -3.87
CA ALA A 159 8.94 -9.26 -2.52
C ALA A 159 10.33 -9.90 -2.35
N ALA A 160 10.76 -10.72 -3.31
CA ALA A 160 12.08 -11.37 -3.29
C ALA A 160 13.22 -10.36 -3.31
N PHE A 161 13.20 -9.39 -4.24
CA PHE A 161 14.21 -8.32 -4.27
C PHE A 161 14.16 -7.45 -3.01
N GLY A 162 12.97 -7.10 -2.54
CA GLY A 162 12.81 -6.33 -1.29
C GLY A 162 13.43 -7.03 -0.09
N LEU A 163 13.28 -8.35 0.01
CA LEU A 163 13.93 -9.16 1.05
C LEU A 163 15.45 -9.22 0.86
N LEU A 164 15.93 -9.47 -0.36
CA LEU A 164 17.36 -9.53 -0.66
C LEU A 164 18.06 -8.22 -0.30
N VAL A 165 17.53 -7.08 -0.74
CA VAL A 165 18.15 -5.78 -0.45
C VAL A 165 18.14 -5.51 1.06
N LYS A 166 17.06 -5.85 1.77
CA LYS A 166 17.04 -5.74 3.25
C LYS A 166 18.13 -6.58 3.91
N LEU A 167 18.36 -7.80 3.44
CA LEU A 167 19.43 -8.66 3.97
C LEU A 167 20.81 -8.06 3.71
N VAL A 168 21.05 -7.55 2.49
CA VAL A 168 22.30 -6.86 2.14
C VAL A 168 22.54 -5.64 3.02
N VAL A 169 21.51 -4.81 3.21
CA VAL A 169 21.59 -3.61 4.08
C VAL A 169 21.87 -4.00 5.52
N ALA A 170 21.18 -5.01 6.06
CA ALA A 170 21.40 -5.47 7.42
C ALA A 170 22.83 -6.03 7.62
N ALA A 171 23.33 -6.80 6.65
CA ALA A 171 24.70 -7.31 6.68
C ALA A 171 25.73 -6.18 6.63
N TRP A 172 25.52 -5.20 5.74
CA TRP A 172 26.38 -4.02 5.61
C TRP A 172 26.44 -3.20 6.90
N LEU A 173 25.28 -2.95 7.53
CA LEU A 173 25.20 -2.21 8.79
C LEU A 173 25.88 -2.97 9.93
N LYS A 174 25.73 -4.30 9.98
CA LYS A 174 26.43 -5.13 10.96
C LYS A 174 27.95 -5.05 10.80
N PHE A 175 28.45 -5.01 9.56
CA PHE A 175 29.87 -4.91 9.27
C PHE A 175 30.46 -3.54 9.66
N ARG A 176 29.69 -2.46 9.56
CA ARG A 176 30.16 -1.09 9.85
C ARG A 176 30.52 -0.83 11.32
N GLY A 177 30.03 -1.65 12.25
CA GLY A 177 30.35 -1.58 13.69
C GLY A 177 29.69 -0.42 14.45
N ASP A 178 29.73 -0.50 15.79
CA ASP A 178 29.05 0.40 16.74
C ASP A 178 29.92 1.60 17.16
N GLY A 179 30.59 2.25 16.20
CA GLY A 179 31.35 3.49 16.48
C GLY A 179 30.46 4.68 16.85
N TRP A 180 31.06 5.87 17.03
CA TRP A 180 30.32 7.12 17.29
C TRP A 180 29.24 7.41 16.22
N LEU A 181 29.54 7.10 14.96
CA LEU A 181 28.58 7.15 13.84
C LEU A 181 27.36 6.23 14.05
N GLY A 182 27.53 5.07 14.68
CA GLY A 182 26.44 4.12 14.97
C GLY A 182 25.53 4.62 16.09
N GLN A 183 26.07 5.28 17.11
CA GLN A 183 25.25 5.88 18.17
C GLN A 183 24.41 7.05 17.65
N THR A 184 25.00 7.92 16.82
CA THR A 184 24.28 9.01 16.16
C THR A 184 23.20 8.47 15.22
N ASP A 185 23.48 7.41 14.46
CA ASP A 185 22.49 6.75 13.60
C ASP A 185 21.28 6.21 14.39
N ARG A 186 21.54 5.57 15.53
CA ARG A 186 20.48 5.06 16.42
C ARG A 186 19.63 6.20 16.99
N LEU A 187 20.25 7.29 17.45
CA LEU A 187 19.53 8.46 17.97
C LEU A 187 18.66 9.11 16.90
N LEU A 188 19.20 9.32 15.70
CA LEU A 188 18.43 9.87 14.58
C LEU A 188 17.29 8.92 14.16
N GLY A 189 17.51 7.61 14.20
CA GLY A 189 16.46 6.62 13.96
C GLY A 189 15.35 6.67 15.01
N ALA A 190 15.71 6.89 16.27
CA ALA A 190 14.76 7.09 17.36
C ALA A 190 13.93 8.36 17.17
N MET A 191 14.59 9.48 16.83
CA MET A 191 13.92 10.76 16.55
C MET A 191 12.96 10.65 15.37
N LEU A 192 13.37 10.00 14.27
CA LEU A 192 12.50 9.81 13.11
C LEU A 192 11.29 8.92 13.45
N ALA A 193 11.49 7.83 14.19
CA ALA A 193 10.39 6.95 14.58
C ALA A 193 9.43 7.63 15.59
N ALA A 194 9.96 8.40 16.53
CA ALA A 194 9.16 9.17 17.46
C ALA A 194 8.39 10.30 16.77
N GLY A 195 9.03 11.05 15.86
CA GLY A 195 8.37 12.12 15.10
C GLY A 195 7.26 11.59 14.18
N THR A 196 7.51 10.49 13.48
CA THR A 196 6.49 9.86 12.62
C THR A 196 5.34 9.28 13.42
N SER A 197 5.62 8.62 14.56
CA SER A 197 4.56 8.13 15.45
C SER A 197 3.78 9.26 16.11
N TRP A 198 4.45 10.34 16.52
CA TRP A 198 3.79 11.55 17.03
C TRP A 198 2.84 12.14 15.99
N ALA A 199 3.29 12.33 14.75
CA ALA A 199 2.45 12.82 13.67
C ALA A 199 1.23 11.90 13.43
N ALA A 200 1.44 10.58 13.43
CA ALA A 200 0.35 9.61 13.27
C ALA A 200 -0.66 9.69 14.42
N VAL A 201 -0.19 9.79 15.67
CA VAL A 201 -1.03 9.97 16.86
C VAL A 201 -1.83 11.27 16.77
N VAL A 202 -1.18 12.37 16.37
CA VAL A 202 -1.84 13.67 16.17
C VAL A 202 -2.97 13.55 15.16
N LEU A 203 -2.71 12.97 13.98
CA LEU A 203 -3.71 12.83 12.93
C LEU A 203 -4.89 11.95 13.36
N VAL A 204 -4.61 10.80 13.99
CA VAL A 204 -5.67 9.87 14.43
C VAL A 204 -6.51 10.47 15.54
N LEU A 205 -5.88 11.08 16.55
CA LEU A 205 -6.60 11.66 17.69
C LEU A 205 -7.34 12.94 17.28
N ALA A 206 -6.77 13.77 16.40
CA ALA A 206 -7.47 14.93 15.87
C ALA A 206 -8.67 14.53 15.00
N TRP A 207 -8.53 13.49 14.18
CA TRP A 207 -9.66 12.93 13.42
C TRP A 207 -10.75 12.37 14.35
N PHE A 208 -10.36 11.64 15.39
CA PHE A 208 -11.30 11.02 16.31
C PHE A 208 -12.01 12.04 17.21
N TYR A 209 -11.28 13.00 17.79
CA TYR A 209 -11.80 13.96 18.76
C TYR A 209 -12.16 15.34 18.20
N GLY A 210 -11.80 15.67 16.96
CA GLY A 210 -11.98 17.01 16.38
C GLY A 210 -13.37 17.33 15.81
N GLY A 211 -14.23 16.32 15.60
CA GLY A 211 -15.57 16.51 15.01
C GLY A 211 -16.63 17.03 16.00
N THR A 212 -17.90 17.11 15.59
CA THR A 212 -19.01 17.35 16.53
C THR A 212 -19.30 16.09 17.37
N LEU A 213 -19.90 16.24 18.56
CA LEU A 213 -20.34 15.11 19.39
C LEU A 213 -21.68 14.52 18.92
N VAL A 214 -22.49 15.31 18.21
CA VAL A 214 -23.77 14.86 17.66
C VAL A 214 -23.50 13.87 16.52
N GLY A 215 -23.88 12.61 16.72
CA GLY A 215 -23.60 11.51 15.77
C GLY A 215 -22.21 10.87 15.91
N ALA A 216 -21.46 11.21 16.96
CA ALA A 216 -20.19 10.57 17.26
C ALA A 216 -20.34 9.10 17.65
N SER A 217 -19.25 8.34 17.52
CA SER A 217 -19.21 6.95 18.00
C SER A 217 -19.45 6.88 19.52
N PRO A 218 -20.10 5.83 20.03
CA PRO A 218 -20.31 5.66 21.47
C PRO A 218 -19.01 5.72 22.27
N LEU A 219 -17.94 5.12 21.72
CA LEU A 219 -16.58 5.17 22.27
C LEU A 219 -16.09 6.59 22.52
N ARG A 220 -16.37 7.54 21.61
CA ARG A 220 -15.93 8.93 21.77
C ARG A 220 -16.69 9.64 22.89
N VAL A 221 -17.98 9.35 23.04
CA VAL A 221 -18.80 9.93 24.12
C VAL A 221 -18.28 9.45 25.48
N GLU A 222 -17.94 8.17 25.59
CA GLU A 222 -17.39 7.57 26.81
C GLU A 222 -15.97 8.06 27.14
N THR A 223 -15.14 8.34 26.14
CA THR A 223 -13.77 8.82 26.35
C THR A 223 -13.65 10.35 26.39
N GLN A 224 -14.75 11.09 26.21
CA GLN A 224 -14.74 12.56 26.28
C GLN A 224 -14.19 13.12 27.61
N PRO A 225 -14.49 12.56 28.79
CA PRO A 225 -13.87 13.01 30.05
C PRO A 225 -12.35 12.80 30.11
N LEU A 226 -11.82 11.81 29.37
CA LEU A 226 -10.37 11.59 29.23
C LEU A 226 -9.72 12.63 28.31
N LEU A 227 -10.46 13.16 27.33
CA LEU A 227 -10.02 14.30 26.54
C LEU A 227 -9.90 15.55 27.42
N ASP A 228 -10.97 15.86 28.16
CA ASP A 228 -11.08 17.12 28.93
C ASP A 228 -10.05 17.19 30.06
N SER A 229 -9.63 16.02 30.58
CA SER A 229 -8.59 15.89 31.61
C SER A 229 -7.17 15.73 31.06
N SER A 230 -6.99 15.62 29.74
CA SER A 230 -5.68 15.36 29.13
C SER A 230 -4.82 16.61 29.02
N ARG A 231 -3.54 16.44 29.33
CA ARG A 231 -2.53 17.50 29.19
C ARG A 231 -1.95 17.56 27.79
N LEU A 232 -1.87 16.43 27.09
CA LEU A 232 -1.26 16.36 25.76
C LEU A 232 -2.24 16.75 24.65
N MET A 233 -3.54 16.60 24.87
CA MET A 233 -4.56 16.88 23.85
C MET A 233 -4.58 18.33 23.34
N PRO A 234 -4.43 19.38 24.19
CA PRO A 234 -4.27 20.74 23.68
C PRO A 234 -3.09 20.89 22.71
N PHE A 235 -1.94 20.28 23.04
CA PHE A 235 -0.77 20.29 22.15
C PHE A 235 -1.02 19.51 20.86
N ILE A 236 -1.70 18.37 20.94
CA ILE A 236 -2.08 17.58 19.76
C ILE A 236 -2.94 18.40 18.81
N PHE A 237 -3.95 19.13 19.32
CA PHE A 237 -4.79 19.97 18.48
C PHE A 237 -4.00 21.14 17.86
N THR A 238 -3.13 21.81 18.63
CA THR A 238 -2.25 22.86 18.08
C THR A 238 -1.31 22.30 17.00
N CYS A 239 -0.74 21.11 17.21
CA CYS A 239 0.08 20.44 16.20
C CYS A 239 -0.74 20.10 14.94
N ASN A 240 -1.97 19.60 15.10
CA ASN A 240 -2.85 19.32 13.97
C ASN A 240 -3.18 20.58 13.17
N GLU A 241 -3.52 21.69 13.83
CA GLU A 241 -3.75 22.98 13.17
C GLU A 241 -2.53 23.44 12.39
N TRP A 242 -1.33 23.34 12.98
CA TRP A 242 -0.08 23.67 12.31
C TRP A 242 0.15 22.79 11.07
N ILE A 243 -0.08 21.46 11.17
CA ILE A 243 0.02 20.52 10.03
C ILE A 243 -0.99 20.92 8.94
N VAL A 244 -2.25 21.16 9.30
CA VAL A 244 -3.29 21.55 8.34
C VAL A 244 -2.88 22.85 7.65
N GLN A 245 -2.47 23.89 8.37
CA GLN A 245 -2.08 25.17 7.76
C GLN A 245 -0.91 25.06 6.77
N HIS A 246 0.07 24.20 7.06
CA HIS A 246 1.26 24.07 6.21
C HIS A 246 1.08 23.08 5.05
N PHE A 247 0.17 22.11 5.19
CA PHE A 247 0.00 21.02 4.21
C PHE A 247 -1.37 21.00 3.51
N SER A 248 -2.37 21.78 3.94
CA SER A 248 -3.71 21.82 3.31
C SER A 248 -3.69 22.45 1.91
N GLY A 249 -2.61 23.13 1.52
CA GLY A 249 -2.41 23.59 0.14
C GLY A 249 -2.16 22.45 -0.87
N TYR A 250 -1.91 21.23 -0.40
CA TYR A 250 -1.63 20.05 -1.23
C TYR A 250 -2.82 19.09 -1.38
N THR A 251 -4.04 19.48 -0.96
CA THR A 251 -5.23 18.75 -1.39
C THR A 251 -5.32 18.87 -2.91
N PHE A 252 -4.95 17.80 -3.61
CA PHE A 252 -5.13 17.64 -5.04
C PHE A 252 -6.53 18.10 -5.42
N ARG A 253 -6.60 19.22 -6.15
CA ARG A 253 -7.73 19.52 -7.02
C ARG A 253 -7.63 18.66 -8.27
#